data_AF-A0A516P4H5-F1
#
_entry.id   AF-A0A516P4H5-F1
#
_cell.length_a   1.000
_cell.length_b   1.000
_cell.length_c   1.000
_cell.angle_alpha   90.00
_cell.angle_beta   90.00
_cell.angle_gamma   90.00
#
_symmetry.space_group_name_H-M   'P 1'
#
loop_
_entity.id
_entity.type
_entity.pdbx_description
1 polymer ?
#
loop_
_entity_poly.entity_id
_entity_poly.type
_entity_poly.pdbx_seq_one_letter_code
_entity_poly.pdbx_strand_id
1 'polypeptide(L)'
;MQKIILFFTLVLVLSCGSAESQDSSPLVLDTSTSGKETQELSTLNTNPKRQKDNKIVYQESTYDDPKFISQIVDHQNNLKRLSDNKIFSNISLQLLSRLNKTHQKYFKNHAEFELLSAAEGNLFRGQGKDAVFFVYDKIRNRGVFLVYHDNKNRYFQLFTEIQVVNGLEGANCNYGNFGSLDYRFSEVLIEQEEYLTKNPYLFLKDLPIKITDFRKDKDFVLKEGCFAKTYIKNEISDAFCISTSSVYNNWECLRYDKSNNTFNIFYGQAFAD
;
A
#
# COMPACT_ATOMS: atom_id res chain seq x y z
N MET A 1 -31.21 -40.11 25.49
CA MET A 1 -31.19 -40.96 24.28
C MET A 1 -30.85 -40.09 23.10
N GLN A 2 -29.82 -40.49 22.35
CA GLN A 2 -29.19 -39.81 21.22
C GLN A 2 -30.12 -39.70 20.01
N LYS A 3 -29.91 -38.67 19.17
CA LYS A 3 -29.72 -38.84 17.72
C LYS A 3 -28.71 -37.81 17.20
N ILE A 4 -27.52 -38.30 16.87
CA ILE A 4 -26.49 -37.61 16.09
C ILE A 4 -26.80 -37.93 14.62
N ILE A 5 -26.92 -36.92 13.77
CA ILE A 5 -27.00 -37.09 12.32
C ILE A 5 -25.66 -36.63 11.75
N LEU A 6 -24.83 -37.60 11.36
CA LEU A 6 -23.59 -37.41 10.63
C LEU A 6 -23.93 -37.37 9.12
N PHE A 7 -23.57 -36.30 8.43
CA PHE A 7 -23.55 -36.27 6.97
C PHE A 7 -22.10 -36.43 6.49
N PHE A 8 -21.79 -37.59 5.93
CA PHE A 8 -20.57 -37.85 5.18
C PHE A 8 -20.78 -37.38 3.74
N THR A 9 -19.92 -36.49 3.24
CA THR A 9 -19.84 -36.19 1.80
C THR A 9 -18.50 -36.68 1.26
N LEU A 10 -18.60 -37.63 0.34
CA LEU A 10 -17.52 -38.31 -0.37
C LEU A 10 -17.14 -37.45 -1.58
N VAL A 11 -15.90 -36.95 -1.65
CA VAL A 11 -15.36 -36.32 -2.86
C VAL A 11 -14.38 -37.27 -3.53
N LEU A 12 -14.77 -37.71 -4.72
CA LEU A 12 -13.99 -38.53 -5.64
C LEU A 12 -12.83 -37.70 -6.23
N VAL A 13 -11.61 -38.22 -6.09
CA VAL A 13 -10.42 -37.74 -6.80
C VAL A 13 -10.36 -38.50 -8.13
N LEU A 14 -10.59 -37.81 -9.24
CA LEU A 14 -10.26 -38.30 -10.58
C LEU A 14 -8.82 -37.88 -10.89
N SER A 15 -7.92 -38.86 -10.86
CA SER A 15 -6.58 -38.77 -11.45
C SER A 15 -6.68 -38.96 -12.97
N CYS A 16 -6.16 -38.01 -13.74
CA CYS A 16 -5.77 -38.25 -15.13
C CYS A 16 -4.29 -37.95 -15.26
N GLY A 17 -3.51 -38.99 -15.53
CA GLY A 17 -2.13 -38.85 -15.98
C GLY A 17 -2.07 -38.96 -17.49
N SER A 18 -1.08 -38.29 -18.07
CA SER A 18 -0.38 -38.74 -19.28
C SER A 18 1.01 -38.14 -19.28
N ALA A 19 1.98 -39.01 -19.53
CA ALA A 19 3.41 -38.73 -19.67
C ALA A 19 3.71 -38.05 -21.00
N GLU A 20 4.79 -37.26 -21.07
CA GLU A 20 5.80 -37.43 -22.13
C GLU A 20 7.13 -36.75 -21.80
N SER A 21 8.18 -37.40 -22.28
CA SER A 21 9.62 -37.24 -22.07
C SER A 21 10.28 -36.24 -23.03
N GLN A 22 11.49 -35.78 -22.65
CA GLN A 22 12.73 -35.54 -23.45
C GLN A 22 12.57 -35.01 -24.91
N ASP A 23 13.31 -34.03 -25.44
CA ASP A 23 14.75 -33.76 -25.32
C ASP A 23 15.11 -32.48 -26.10
N SER A 24 16.30 -31.95 -25.77
CA SER A 24 17.31 -31.25 -26.57
C SER A 24 16.97 -30.39 -27.82
N SER A 25 17.57 -29.19 -27.80
CA SER A 25 17.83 -28.33 -28.95
C SER A 25 18.73 -28.99 -30.01
N PRO A 26 18.78 -28.41 -31.23
CA PRO A 26 20.10 -28.09 -31.77
C PRO A 26 20.21 -26.71 -32.45
N LEU A 27 21.42 -26.15 -32.34
CA LEU A 27 22.01 -25.14 -33.23
C LEU A 27 22.15 -25.67 -34.67
N VAL A 28 21.97 -24.81 -35.69
CA VAL A 28 22.81 -24.73 -36.91
C VAL A 28 22.82 -23.29 -37.46
N LEU A 29 23.99 -22.91 -37.99
CA LEU A 29 24.45 -21.61 -38.52
C LEU A 29 24.37 -21.54 -40.07
N ASP A 30 24.49 -20.31 -40.60
CA ASP A 30 24.85 -19.88 -41.99
C ASP A 30 23.81 -20.03 -43.13
N THR A 31 23.53 -19.03 -43.98
CA THR A 31 24.48 -18.35 -44.88
C THR A 31 23.89 -17.04 -45.48
N SER A 32 24.80 -16.12 -45.84
CA SER A 32 24.65 -14.86 -46.60
C SER A 32 24.23 -15.01 -48.08
N THR A 33 23.51 -14.04 -48.68
CA THR A 33 24.00 -13.12 -49.77
C THR A 33 22.93 -12.16 -50.36
N SER A 34 23.29 -10.87 -50.39
CA SER A 34 23.29 -9.91 -51.53
C SER A 34 22.04 -9.58 -52.37
N GLY A 35 21.74 -8.26 -52.51
CA GLY A 35 21.26 -7.70 -53.79
C GLY A 35 20.40 -6.42 -53.79
N LYS A 36 21.06 -5.24 -53.77
CA LYS A 36 20.78 -3.97 -54.52
C LYS A 36 19.39 -3.30 -54.45
N GLU A 37 19.27 -2.15 -53.81
CA GLU A 37 19.44 -0.76 -54.33
C GLU A 37 18.28 -0.24 -55.22
N THR A 38 17.58 0.79 -54.74
CA THR A 38 17.25 1.99 -55.52
C THR A 38 17.10 3.19 -54.56
N GLN A 39 17.96 4.18 -54.76
CA GLN A 39 17.91 5.54 -54.19
C GLN A 39 16.93 6.42 -54.99
N GLU A 40 16.30 7.37 -54.30
CA GLU A 40 16.06 8.78 -54.67
C GLU A 40 14.84 9.29 -53.87
N LEU A 41 14.74 10.50 -53.32
CA LEU A 41 15.64 11.60 -53.02
C LEU A 41 14.77 12.55 -52.16
N SER A 42 15.32 13.05 -51.04
CA SER A 42 15.10 14.38 -50.43
C SER A 42 13.67 14.95 -50.26
N THR A 43 13.25 15.62 -49.19
CA THR A 43 13.80 16.10 -47.92
C THR A 43 12.62 16.80 -47.26
N LEU A 44 12.33 16.56 -45.99
CA LEU A 44 11.82 17.63 -45.13
C LEU A 44 12.11 17.32 -43.66
N ASN A 45 13.04 18.12 -43.13
CA ASN A 45 13.23 18.37 -41.71
C ASN A 45 11.90 18.47 -40.97
N THR A 46 11.72 17.62 -39.98
CA THR A 46 11.52 18.07 -38.60
C THR A 46 11.60 16.83 -37.74
N ASN A 47 12.61 16.74 -36.88
CA ASN A 47 12.59 15.82 -35.75
C ASN A 47 11.26 16.04 -35.00
N PRO A 48 10.34 15.08 -34.95
CA PRO A 48 9.40 15.07 -33.85
C PRO A 48 10.29 14.74 -32.65
N LYS A 49 10.49 15.72 -31.77
CA LYS A 49 10.82 15.42 -30.38
C LYS A 49 9.89 14.28 -30.00
N ARG A 50 10.45 13.08 -29.81
CA ARG A 50 9.76 12.00 -29.13
C ARG A 50 9.41 12.59 -27.76
N GLN A 51 8.20 13.11 -27.63
CA GLN A 51 7.55 13.20 -26.35
C GLN A 51 7.61 11.77 -25.84
N LYS A 52 8.52 11.55 -24.89
CA LYS A 52 8.51 10.36 -24.09
C LYS A 52 7.15 10.43 -23.41
N ASP A 53 6.19 9.66 -23.88
CA ASP A 53 4.95 9.45 -23.15
C ASP A 53 5.39 8.91 -21.79
N ASN A 54 5.43 9.80 -20.80
CA ASN A 54 5.78 9.46 -19.45
C ASN A 54 4.60 8.65 -18.92
N LYS A 55 4.58 7.35 -19.23
CA LYS A 55 3.61 6.41 -18.68
C LYS A 55 3.73 6.47 -17.16
N ILE A 56 2.65 6.90 -16.51
CA ILE A 56 2.56 6.90 -15.05
C ILE A 56 2.68 5.45 -14.60
N VAL A 57 3.65 5.18 -13.73
CA VAL A 57 3.83 3.88 -13.09
C VAL A 57 3.12 3.93 -11.74
N TYR A 58 2.13 3.07 -11.56
CA TYR A 58 1.43 2.92 -10.29
C TYR A 58 2.19 1.93 -9.40
N GLN A 59 2.25 2.23 -8.11
CA GLN A 59 2.71 1.27 -7.11
C GLN A 59 1.62 0.24 -6.85
N GLU A 60 2.06 -1.01 -6.69
CA GLU A 60 1.24 -2.09 -6.18
C GLU A 60 1.61 -2.36 -4.71
N SER A 61 0.71 -2.99 -3.97
CA SER A 61 1.05 -3.48 -2.63
C SER A 61 2.14 -4.54 -2.75
N THR A 62 3.08 -4.53 -1.83
CA THR A 62 4.16 -5.53 -1.74
C THR A 62 3.60 -6.90 -1.50
N TYR A 63 2.46 -7.02 -0.80
CA TYR A 63 1.76 -8.28 -0.62
C TYR A 63 1.27 -8.92 -1.93
N ASP A 64 1.18 -8.12 -3.01
CA ASP A 64 0.72 -8.56 -4.32
C ASP A 64 1.91 -8.79 -5.30
N ASP A 65 3.17 -8.50 -4.90
CA ASP A 65 4.35 -8.72 -5.74
C ASP A 65 4.96 -10.12 -5.53
N PRO A 66 4.93 -11.01 -6.54
CA PRO A 66 5.44 -12.37 -6.42
C PRO A 66 6.95 -12.46 -6.18
N LYS A 67 7.72 -11.38 -6.46
CA LYS A 67 9.17 -11.35 -6.22
C LYS A 67 9.54 -11.44 -4.74
N PHE A 68 8.62 -11.09 -3.84
CA PHE A 68 8.87 -11.03 -2.41
C PHE A 68 8.11 -12.11 -1.63
N ILE A 69 7.72 -13.21 -2.29
CA ILE A 69 6.83 -14.22 -1.71
C ILE A 69 7.33 -14.79 -0.37
N SER A 70 8.64 -15.01 -0.22
CA SER A 70 9.20 -15.52 1.04
C SER A 70 9.05 -14.50 2.17
N GLN A 71 9.40 -13.24 1.92
CA GLN A 71 9.24 -12.15 2.89
C GLN A 71 7.76 -11.93 3.25
N ILE A 72 6.89 -11.98 2.23
CA ILE A 72 5.44 -11.82 2.40
C ILE A 72 4.88 -12.90 3.34
N VAL A 73 5.24 -14.17 3.15
CA VAL A 73 4.74 -15.27 3.98
C VAL A 73 5.14 -15.09 5.44
N ASP A 74 6.41 -14.76 5.71
CA ASP A 74 6.89 -14.52 7.07
C ASP A 74 6.18 -13.33 7.72
N HIS A 75 5.98 -12.25 6.96
CA HIS A 75 5.29 -11.06 7.42
C HIS A 75 3.81 -11.32 7.73
N GLN A 76 3.10 -12.05 6.86
CA GLN A 76 1.72 -12.47 7.08
C GLN A 76 1.59 -13.36 8.33
N ASN A 77 2.53 -14.28 8.54
CA ASN A 77 2.55 -15.14 9.73
C ASN A 77 2.75 -14.33 11.02
N ASN A 78 3.64 -13.33 11.01
CA ASN A 78 3.85 -12.44 12.15
C ASN A 78 2.60 -11.60 12.45
N LEU A 79 1.95 -11.01 11.43
CA LEU A 79 0.69 -10.29 11.64
C LEU A 79 -0.42 -11.19 12.17
N LYS A 80 -0.51 -12.41 11.64
CA LYS A 80 -1.46 -13.41 12.12
C LYS A 80 -1.22 -13.74 13.60
N ARG A 81 0.05 -13.90 14.02
CA ARG A 81 0.41 -14.10 15.43
C ARG A 81 -0.11 -12.97 16.32
N LEU A 82 0.06 -11.71 15.90
CA LEU A 82 -0.46 -10.56 16.66
C LEU A 82 -1.99 -10.58 16.80
N SER A 83 -2.70 -10.92 15.72
CA SER A 83 -4.15 -11.11 15.74
C SER A 83 -4.58 -12.28 16.63
N ASP A 84 -3.96 -13.45 16.49
CA ASP A 84 -4.26 -14.67 17.27
C ASP A 84 -4.06 -14.45 18.77
N ASN A 85 -3.04 -13.66 19.13
CA ASN A 85 -2.76 -13.22 20.50
C ASN A 85 -3.71 -12.12 21.01
N LYS A 86 -4.74 -11.78 20.24
CA LYS A 86 -5.78 -10.78 20.55
C LYS A 86 -5.25 -9.35 20.72
N ILE A 87 -4.04 -9.05 20.25
CA ILE A 87 -3.47 -7.70 20.33
C ILE A 87 -4.30 -6.77 19.44
N PHE A 88 -4.54 -7.17 18.19
CA PHE A 88 -5.30 -6.39 17.22
C PHE A 88 -6.78 -6.22 17.60
N SER A 89 -7.46 -7.28 18.03
CA SER A 89 -8.84 -7.15 18.53
C SER A 89 -8.96 -6.20 19.73
N ASN A 90 -8.01 -6.21 20.66
CA ASN A 90 -7.99 -5.27 21.79
C ASN A 90 -7.84 -3.81 21.34
N ILE A 91 -6.96 -3.53 20.38
CA ILE A 91 -6.80 -2.21 19.76
C ILE A 91 -8.09 -1.80 19.04
N SER A 92 -8.64 -2.70 18.23
CA SER A 92 -9.85 -2.48 17.42
C SER A 92 -11.07 -2.13 18.26
N LEU A 93 -11.34 -2.87 19.34
CA LEU A 93 -12.47 -2.60 20.23
C LEU A 93 -12.43 -1.18 20.80
N GLN A 94 -11.24 -0.70 21.18
CA GLN A 94 -11.08 0.65 21.71
C GLN A 94 -11.25 1.71 20.63
N LEU A 95 -10.60 1.54 19.48
CA LEU A 95 -10.73 2.48 18.37
C LEU A 95 -12.18 2.59 17.88
N LEU A 96 -12.88 1.47 17.73
CA LEU A 96 -14.26 1.44 17.25
C LEU A 96 -15.18 2.33 18.12
N SER A 97 -14.99 2.30 19.44
CA SER A 97 -15.78 3.10 20.38
C SER A 97 -15.63 4.62 20.20
N ARG A 98 -14.51 5.07 19.62
CA ARG A 98 -14.19 6.49 19.39
C ARG A 98 -14.68 7.01 18.04
N LEU A 99 -14.94 6.12 17.08
CA LEU A 99 -15.40 6.51 15.76
C LEU A 99 -16.86 6.95 15.77
N ASN A 100 -17.27 7.73 14.76
CA ASN A 100 -18.67 8.05 14.55
C ASN A 100 -19.51 6.80 14.20
N LYS A 101 -20.85 6.92 14.28
CA LYS A 101 -21.78 5.80 14.06
C LYS A 101 -21.67 5.17 12.67
N THR A 102 -21.33 5.96 11.65
CA THR A 102 -21.19 5.49 10.26
C THR A 102 -20.05 4.48 10.17
N HIS A 103 -18.86 4.83 10.67
CA HIS A 103 -17.70 3.94 10.65
C HIS A 103 -17.87 2.75 11.59
N GLN A 104 -18.45 2.95 12.78
CA GLN A 104 -18.80 1.84 13.67
C GLN A 104 -19.68 0.79 12.98
N LYS A 105 -20.72 1.23 12.25
CA LYS A 105 -21.61 0.33 11.51
C LYS A 105 -20.86 -0.39 10.39
N TYR A 106 -19.99 0.32 9.67
CA TYR A 106 -19.18 -0.29 8.61
C TYR A 106 -18.32 -1.45 9.15
N PHE A 107 -17.51 -1.21 10.18
CA PHE A 107 -16.62 -2.23 10.73
C PHE A 107 -17.36 -3.36 11.48
N LYS A 108 -18.54 -3.09 12.06
CA LYS A 108 -19.40 -4.16 12.59
C LYS A 108 -19.91 -5.11 11.49
N ASN A 109 -20.11 -4.59 10.29
CA ASN A 109 -20.57 -5.37 9.14
C ASN A 109 -19.42 -6.01 8.35
N HIS A 110 -18.17 -5.63 8.62
CA HIS A 110 -16.95 -6.17 8.00
C HIS A 110 -16.06 -6.76 9.09
N ALA A 111 -16.57 -7.83 9.72
CA ALA A 111 -15.93 -8.47 10.86
C ALA A 111 -14.59 -9.13 10.49
N GLU A 112 -14.26 -9.28 9.22
CA GLU A 112 -12.95 -9.68 8.70
C GLU A 112 -11.85 -8.64 8.99
N PHE A 113 -12.20 -7.37 9.22
CA PHE A 113 -11.25 -6.32 9.52
C PHE A 113 -11.11 -6.09 11.02
N GLU A 114 -9.86 -6.00 11.48
CA GLU A 114 -9.52 -5.46 12.78
C GLU A 114 -8.97 -4.05 12.61
N LEU A 115 -9.62 -3.06 13.19
CA LEU A 115 -9.23 -1.66 13.08
C LEU A 115 -8.01 -1.37 13.95
N LEU A 116 -6.94 -0.86 13.34
CA LEU A 116 -5.66 -0.65 14.02
C LEU A 116 -5.26 0.83 14.09
N SER A 117 -5.71 1.64 13.14
CA SER A 117 -5.52 3.08 13.21
C SER A 117 -6.58 3.84 12.42
N ALA A 118 -6.83 5.09 12.80
CA ALA A 118 -7.80 5.95 12.15
C ALA A 118 -7.35 7.41 12.17
N ALA A 119 -7.58 8.14 11.08
CA ALA A 119 -7.46 9.59 11.01
C ALA A 119 -8.65 10.16 10.20
N GLU A 120 -9.24 11.24 10.69
CA GLU A 120 -10.27 11.99 9.97
C GLU A 120 -9.68 13.31 9.48
N GLY A 121 -10.15 13.82 8.34
CA GLY A 121 -9.67 15.07 7.78
C GLY A 121 -10.17 15.30 6.35
N ASN A 122 -9.51 16.20 5.63
CA ASN A 122 -9.85 16.50 4.25
C ASN A 122 -8.89 15.77 3.30
N LEU A 123 -9.18 14.51 2.97
CA LEU A 123 -8.27 13.68 2.19
C LEU A 123 -8.39 13.95 0.69
N PHE A 124 -9.62 14.06 0.19
CA PHE A 124 -9.92 14.24 -1.23
C PHE A 124 -9.98 15.72 -1.64
N ARG A 125 -9.47 16.63 -0.78
CA ARG A 125 -9.41 18.08 -0.99
C ARG A 125 -10.79 18.70 -1.28
N GLY A 126 -11.83 18.18 -0.64
CA GLY A 126 -13.22 18.65 -0.70
C GLY A 126 -13.63 19.41 0.56
N GLN A 127 -14.94 19.47 0.85
CA GLN A 127 -15.49 19.94 2.13
C GLN A 127 -16.02 18.78 3.00
N GLY A 128 -15.53 17.56 2.76
CA GLY A 128 -15.99 16.35 3.43
C GLY A 128 -15.21 16.03 4.71
N LYS A 129 -15.82 15.19 5.56
CA LYS A 129 -15.13 14.52 6.67
C LYS A 129 -14.60 13.18 6.18
N ASP A 130 -13.63 13.24 5.28
CA ASP A 130 -12.96 12.04 4.79
C ASP A 130 -12.19 11.38 5.94
N ALA A 131 -11.87 10.10 5.77
CA ALA A 131 -11.12 9.38 6.78
C ALA A 131 -10.18 8.37 6.13
N VAL A 132 -9.12 8.02 6.87
CA VAL A 132 -8.24 6.90 6.55
C VAL A 132 -8.26 5.95 7.72
N PHE A 133 -8.36 4.67 7.42
CA PHE A 133 -8.28 3.58 8.38
C PHE A 133 -7.18 2.64 7.97
N PHE A 134 -6.36 2.24 8.92
CA PHE A 134 -5.48 1.08 8.76
C PHE A 134 -6.12 -0.10 9.46
N VAL A 135 -6.27 -1.21 8.74
CA VAL A 135 -6.90 -2.43 9.24
C VAL A 135 -6.00 -3.63 9.00
N TYR A 136 -6.09 -4.62 9.88
CA TYR A 136 -5.65 -5.96 9.57
C TYR A 136 -6.79 -6.75 8.93
N ASP A 137 -6.55 -7.30 7.74
CA ASP A 137 -7.45 -8.19 7.02
C ASP A 137 -7.19 -9.63 7.42
N LYS A 138 -8.11 -10.21 8.18
CA LYS A 138 -8.00 -11.59 8.69
C LYS A 138 -8.11 -12.66 7.62
N ILE A 139 -8.72 -12.36 6.47
CA ILE A 139 -8.86 -13.32 5.38
C ILE A 139 -7.52 -13.43 4.63
N ARG A 140 -6.86 -12.29 4.40
CA ARG A 140 -5.59 -12.21 3.64
C ARG A 140 -4.34 -12.15 4.52
N ASN A 141 -4.49 -12.14 5.84
CA ASN A 141 -3.44 -12.00 6.84
C ASN A 141 -2.50 -10.80 6.59
N ARG A 142 -3.04 -9.65 6.18
CA ARG A 142 -2.21 -8.49 5.80
C ARG A 142 -2.78 -7.15 6.28
N GLY A 143 -1.92 -6.16 6.40
CA GLY A 143 -2.33 -4.77 6.61
C GLY A 143 -2.95 -4.16 5.36
N VAL A 144 -3.96 -3.32 5.53
CA VAL A 144 -4.67 -2.65 4.44
C VAL A 144 -5.04 -1.22 4.85
N PHE A 145 -4.84 -0.26 3.95
CA PHE A 145 -5.39 1.08 4.08
C PHE A 145 -6.75 1.18 3.38
N LEU A 146 -7.77 1.58 4.14
CA LEU A 146 -9.08 1.96 3.63
C LEU A 146 -9.22 3.48 3.70
N VAL A 147 -9.55 4.11 2.58
CA VAL A 147 -9.85 5.54 2.50
C VAL A 147 -11.34 5.76 2.31
N TYR A 148 -11.96 6.49 3.22
CA TYR A 148 -13.37 6.86 3.17
C TYR A 148 -13.53 8.23 2.52
N HIS A 149 -14.33 8.29 1.45
CA HIS A 149 -14.70 9.52 0.79
C HIS A 149 -16.13 9.92 1.21
N ASP A 150 -16.24 11.00 1.97
CA ASP A 150 -17.49 11.42 2.62
C ASP A 150 -18.59 11.76 1.60
N ASN A 151 -18.27 12.59 0.60
CA ASN A 151 -19.21 12.98 -0.45
C ASN A 151 -19.72 11.79 -1.29
N LYS A 152 -18.95 10.69 -1.38
CA LYS A 152 -19.35 9.48 -2.09
C LYS A 152 -19.94 8.42 -1.17
N ASN A 153 -19.87 8.63 0.15
CA ASN A 153 -20.19 7.68 1.20
C ASN A 153 -19.64 6.28 0.92
N ARG A 154 -18.36 6.20 0.55
CA ARG A 154 -17.72 4.95 0.10
C ARG A 154 -16.30 4.82 0.63
N TYR A 155 -15.95 3.59 0.98
CA TYR A 155 -14.59 3.16 1.31
C TYR A 155 -13.92 2.63 0.04
N PHE A 156 -12.64 2.95 -0.11
CA PHE A 156 -11.79 2.44 -1.18
C PHE A 156 -10.54 1.83 -0.54
N GLN A 157 -10.13 0.66 -1.02
CA GLN A 157 -8.84 0.08 -0.67
C GLN A 157 -7.72 0.77 -1.45
N LEU A 158 -6.70 1.28 -0.75
CA LEU A 158 -5.48 1.84 -1.35
C LEU A 158 -4.73 0.75 -2.16
N PHE A 159 -4.07 1.14 -3.26
CA PHE A 159 -3.42 0.29 -4.27
C PHE A 159 -4.37 -0.54 -5.15
N THR A 160 -5.50 -1.00 -4.61
CA THR A 160 -6.46 -1.83 -5.37
C THR A 160 -7.53 -0.99 -6.07
N GLU A 161 -8.27 -0.18 -5.32
CA GLU A 161 -9.38 0.62 -5.84
C GLU A 161 -8.99 2.07 -6.10
N ILE A 162 -7.98 2.57 -5.37
CA ILE A 162 -7.39 3.88 -5.61
C ILE A 162 -5.88 3.74 -5.77
N GLN A 163 -5.39 4.20 -6.91
CA GLN A 163 -4.02 4.01 -7.35
C GLN A 163 -3.06 4.96 -6.61
N VAL A 164 -1.84 4.48 -6.39
CA VAL A 164 -0.77 5.26 -5.76
C VAL A 164 0.39 5.41 -6.74
N VAL A 165 0.99 6.59 -6.79
CA VAL A 165 2.18 6.88 -7.60
C VAL A 165 3.32 7.27 -6.67
N ASN A 166 4.50 6.73 -6.94
CA ASN A 166 5.71 7.15 -6.23
C ASN A 166 6.24 8.47 -6.80
N GLY A 167 5.79 9.61 -6.25
CA GLY A 167 6.30 10.92 -6.67
C GLY A 167 7.76 11.18 -6.25
N LEU A 168 8.31 10.34 -5.36
CA LEU A 168 9.71 10.41 -4.94
C LEU A 168 10.64 9.65 -5.89
N GLU A 169 10.10 8.89 -6.84
CA GLU A 169 10.91 8.23 -7.86
C GLU A 169 11.65 9.29 -8.69
N GLY A 170 12.98 9.23 -8.68
CA GLY A 170 13.81 10.26 -9.33
C GLY A 170 13.89 11.59 -8.57
N ALA A 171 13.44 11.65 -7.31
CA ALA A 171 13.85 12.70 -6.39
C ALA A 171 15.33 12.49 -6.02
N ASN A 172 16.12 13.57 -6.04
CA ASN A 172 17.57 13.50 -5.83
C ASN A 172 17.90 13.42 -4.33
N CYS A 173 17.42 12.38 -3.63
CA CYS A 173 17.35 12.37 -2.17
C CYS A 173 17.61 11.00 -1.51
N ASN A 174 18.12 10.01 -2.24
CA ASN A 174 18.35 8.63 -1.74
C ASN A 174 17.18 8.02 -0.96
N TYR A 175 15.95 8.43 -1.27
CA TYR A 175 14.77 7.81 -0.71
C TYR A 175 14.60 6.43 -1.34
N GLY A 176 14.72 5.38 -0.53
CA GLY A 176 14.67 4.01 -0.98
C GLY A 176 14.35 3.09 0.19
N ASN A 177 13.06 2.97 0.51
CA ASN A 177 12.61 2.03 1.52
C ASN A 177 11.97 0.82 0.85
N PHE A 178 12.33 -0.36 1.35
CA PHE A 178 11.72 -1.59 0.90
C PHE A 178 10.26 -1.64 1.33
N GLY A 179 9.38 -2.05 0.42
CA GLY A 179 7.98 -2.25 0.69
C GLY A 179 7.10 -1.03 0.39
N SER A 180 5.87 -1.34 0.04
CA SER A 180 4.73 -0.44 -0.06
C SER A 180 4.29 0.03 1.33
N LEU A 181 3.45 1.05 1.34
CA LEU A 181 3.06 1.80 2.52
C LEU A 181 2.29 0.94 3.56
N ASP A 182 1.41 0.05 3.10
CA ASP A 182 0.69 -0.94 3.91
C ASP A 182 1.61 -2.02 4.48
N TYR A 183 2.57 -2.50 3.69
CA TYR A 183 3.57 -3.46 4.15
C TYR A 183 4.48 -2.87 5.24
N ARG A 184 4.99 -1.66 5.03
CA ARG A 184 5.89 -0.99 5.98
C ARG A 184 5.21 -0.59 7.27
N PHE A 185 3.98 -0.08 7.20
CA PHE A 185 3.22 0.24 8.40
C PHE A 185 2.94 -1.02 9.24
N SER A 186 2.68 -2.15 8.57
CA SER A 186 2.55 -3.46 9.22
C SER A 186 3.85 -3.94 9.86
N GLU A 187 5.00 -3.68 9.25
CA GLU A 187 6.32 -4.00 9.83
C GLU A 187 6.54 -3.28 11.16
N VAL A 188 6.18 -1.99 11.24
CA VAL A 188 6.22 -1.21 12.49
C VAL A 188 5.35 -1.83 13.59
N LEU A 189 4.25 -2.51 13.25
CA LEU A 189 3.43 -3.24 14.22
C LEU A 189 4.11 -4.53 14.69
N ILE A 190 4.73 -5.27 13.77
CA ILE A 190 5.47 -6.51 14.06
C ILE A 190 6.64 -6.22 14.99
N GLU A 191 7.44 -5.20 14.68
CA GLU A 191 8.59 -4.78 15.50
C GLU A 191 8.17 -4.38 16.92
N GLN A 192 6.94 -3.90 17.10
CA GLN A 192 6.39 -3.47 18.39
C GLN A 192 5.64 -4.57 19.14
N GLU A 193 5.68 -5.84 18.73
CA GLU A 193 4.89 -6.92 19.35
C GLU A 193 4.97 -6.94 20.88
N GLU A 194 6.18 -6.89 21.45
CA GLU A 194 6.37 -6.93 22.90
C GLU A 194 5.71 -5.71 23.58
N TYR A 195 5.86 -4.53 22.99
CA TYR A 195 5.26 -3.31 23.50
C TYR A 195 3.74 -3.34 23.41
N LEU A 196 3.19 -3.74 22.25
CA LEU A 196 1.75 -3.85 22.01
C LEU A 196 1.10 -4.92 22.89
N THR A 197 1.82 -5.99 23.22
CA THR A 197 1.34 -7.03 24.14
C THR A 197 1.13 -6.45 25.54
N LYS A 198 2.07 -5.64 26.03
CA LYS A 198 2.00 -5.05 27.37
C LYS A 198 1.07 -3.84 27.43
N ASN A 199 1.04 -3.04 26.37
CA ASN A 199 0.37 -1.74 26.34
C ASN A 199 -0.39 -1.49 25.03
N PRO A 200 -1.37 -2.34 24.66
CA PRO A 200 -2.06 -2.23 23.37
C PRO A 200 -2.75 -0.87 23.17
N TYR A 201 -3.14 -0.22 24.27
CA TYR A 201 -3.82 1.07 24.25
C TYR A 201 -2.89 2.28 24.07
N LEU A 202 -1.60 2.16 24.42
CA LEU A 202 -0.65 3.28 24.27
C LEU A 202 -0.31 3.51 22.80
N PHE A 203 -0.37 2.47 21.97
CA PHE A 203 -0.28 2.57 20.51
C PHE A 203 -1.28 3.56 19.90
N LEU A 204 -2.42 3.77 20.56
CA LEU A 204 -3.45 4.70 20.12
C LEU A 204 -3.24 6.15 20.58
N LYS A 205 -2.22 6.40 21.43
CA LYS A 205 -1.91 7.75 21.91
C LYS A 205 -1.03 8.49 20.91
N ASP A 206 -0.04 7.81 20.37
CA ASP A 206 0.84 8.35 19.34
C ASP A 206 0.18 8.04 17.99
N LEU A 207 -0.65 8.97 17.48
CA LEU A 207 -1.43 8.78 16.24
C LEU A 207 -0.49 8.36 15.10
N PRO A 208 -0.45 7.06 14.74
CA PRO A 208 0.59 6.55 13.84
C PRO A 208 0.23 6.86 12.38
N ILE A 209 -0.98 7.36 12.15
CA ILE A 209 -1.43 7.93 10.89
C ILE A 209 -2.11 9.27 11.15
N LYS A 210 -1.97 10.22 10.23
CA LYS A 210 -2.63 11.53 10.33
C LYS A 210 -3.02 12.10 8.97
N ILE A 211 -4.08 12.89 8.95
CA ILE A 211 -4.40 13.80 7.83
C ILE A 211 -4.10 15.21 8.34
N THR A 212 -3.15 15.90 7.73
CA THR A 212 -2.58 17.13 8.31
C THR A 212 -2.33 18.23 7.27
N ASP A 213 -2.39 19.47 7.76
CA ASP A 213 -1.94 20.67 7.07
C ASP A 213 -0.53 21.01 7.57
N PHE A 214 0.49 20.78 6.72
CA PHE A 214 1.89 20.98 7.10
C PHE A 214 2.23 22.42 7.48
N ARG A 215 1.39 23.39 7.10
CA ARG A 215 1.57 24.79 7.51
C ARG A 215 1.24 24.99 8.99
N LYS A 216 0.46 24.08 9.58
CA LYS A 216 -0.04 24.14 10.95
C LYS A 216 0.59 23.07 11.85
N ASP A 217 1.16 22.03 11.27
CA ASP A 217 1.81 20.93 11.97
C ASP A 217 3.21 21.31 12.46
N LYS A 218 3.32 21.67 13.73
CA LYS A 218 4.58 22.09 14.35
C LYS A 218 5.51 20.92 14.68
N ASP A 219 4.95 19.72 14.79
CA ASP A 219 5.67 18.50 15.19
C ASP A 219 6.28 17.79 13.98
N PHE A 220 5.95 18.23 12.78
CA PHE A 220 6.47 17.68 11.53
C PHE A 220 7.86 18.26 11.20
N VAL A 221 8.90 17.44 11.36
CA VAL A 221 10.30 17.83 11.16
C VAL A 221 10.68 17.74 9.68
N LEU A 222 10.48 18.85 8.97
CA LEU A 222 10.63 18.93 7.51
C LEU A 222 12.08 18.99 7.00
N LYS A 223 13.06 19.22 7.88
CA LYS A 223 14.44 19.55 7.47
C LYS A 223 15.22 18.34 6.91
N GLU A 224 14.78 17.11 7.20
CA GLU A 224 15.57 15.90 6.98
C GLU A 224 14.84 14.87 6.11
N GLY A 225 13.91 15.33 5.25
CA GLY A 225 13.13 14.44 4.39
C GLY A 225 13.32 14.68 2.89
N CYS A 226 12.98 13.66 2.11
CA CYS A 226 12.90 13.74 0.66
C CYS A 226 11.55 14.31 0.22
N PHE A 227 11.57 15.23 -0.74
CA PHE A 227 10.37 15.74 -1.40
C PHE A 227 10.38 15.44 -2.90
N ALA A 228 9.19 15.16 -3.43
CA ALA A 228 8.94 15.14 -4.85
C ALA A 228 9.20 16.54 -5.46
N LYS A 229 9.87 16.59 -6.61
CA LYS A 229 10.29 17.85 -7.27
C LYS A 229 9.14 18.82 -7.57
N THR A 230 7.91 18.33 -7.62
CA THR A 230 6.70 19.08 -7.97
C THR A 230 5.97 19.68 -6.76
N TYR A 231 6.42 19.41 -5.53
CA TYR A 231 5.74 19.90 -4.32
C TYR A 231 6.57 20.92 -3.56
N ILE A 232 5.92 22.03 -3.19
CA ILE A 232 6.49 23.06 -2.33
C ILE A 232 5.88 22.94 -0.93
N LYS A 233 6.76 22.91 0.08
CA LYS A 233 6.42 22.72 1.51
C LYS A 233 5.22 23.55 2.00
N ASN A 234 5.17 24.83 1.64
CA ASN A 234 4.18 25.77 2.18
C ASN A 234 2.79 25.69 1.51
N GLU A 235 2.57 24.70 0.63
CA GLU A 235 1.33 24.56 -0.16
C GLU A 235 0.59 23.24 0.11
N ILE A 236 1.00 22.53 1.15
CA ILE A 236 0.49 21.20 1.50
C ILE A 236 -0.47 21.31 2.69
N SER A 237 -1.77 21.37 2.39
CA SER A 237 -2.85 21.55 3.36
C SER A 237 -3.60 20.27 3.75
N ASP A 238 -3.36 19.17 3.04
CA ASP A 238 -4.22 17.98 3.03
C ASP A 238 -3.36 16.72 2.76
N ALA A 239 -2.35 16.48 3.61
CA ALA A 239 -1.44 15.34 3.48
C ALA A 239 -1.92 14.19 4.36
N PHE A 240 -2.04 12.99 3.78
CA PHE A 240 -2.14 11.75 4.54
C PHE A 240 -0.73 11.25 4.82
N CYS A 241 -0.36 11.16 6.09
CA CYS A 241 0.94 10.70 6.54
C CYS A 241 0.83 9.46 7.41
N ILE A 242 1.79 8.56 7.24
CA ILE A 242 1.99 7.41 8.12
C ILE A 242 3.35 7.49 8.80
N SER A 243 3.40 7.05 10.05
CA SER A 243 4.67 6.83 10.72
C SER A 243 5.34 5.61 10.11
N THR A 244 6.63 5.73 9.85
CA THR A 244 7.46 4.65 9.32
C THR A 244 8.50 4.19 10.33
N SER A 245 8.37 4.61 11.60
CA SER A 245 9.20 4.17 12.71
C SER A 245 8.41 4.21 14.01
N SER A 246 8.69 3.28 14.91
CA SER A 246 8.18 3.28 16.29
C SER A 246 9.01 4.13 17.25
N VAL A 247 10.21 4.53 16.83
CA VAL A 247 11.21 5.21 17.67
C VAL A 247 11.48 6.62 17.18
N TYR A 248 11.60 6.81 15.87
CA TYR A 248 11.92 8.08 15.25
C TYR A 248 10.67 8.76 14.71
N ASN A 249 10.69 10.09 14.65
CA ASN A 249 9.63 10.90 14.06
C ASN A 249 9.73 10.89 12.52
N ASN A 250 9.63 9.68 11.94
CA ASN A 250 9.79 9.41 10.52
C ASN A 250 8.43 9.22 9.86
N TRP A 251 8.19 9.99 8.79
CA TRP A 251 6.93 9.98 8.08
C TRP A 251 7.09 9.73 6.59
N GLU A 252 6.07 9.10 6.04
CA GLU A 252 5.81 9.04 4.61
C GLU A 252 4.43 9.60 4.34
N CYS A 253 4.33 10.49 3.35
CA CYS A 253 3.11 11.24 3.11
C CYS A 253 2.69 11.23 1.66
N LEU A 254 1.38 11.07 1.48
CA LEU A 254 0.68 11.11 0.22
C LEU A 254 -0.25 12.30 0.15
N ARG A 255 -0.48 12.76 -1.07
CA ARG A 255 -1.49 13.77 -1.36
C ARG A 255 -2.35 13.30 -2.52
N TYR A 256 -3.66 13.53 -2.40
CA TYR A 256 -4.60 13.22 -3.46
C TYR A 256 -4.45 14.20 -4.64
N ASP A 257 -4.29 13.65 -5.84
CA ASP A 257 -4.37 14.35 -7.11
C ASP A 257 -5.74 14.07 -7.77
N LYS A 258 -6.57 15.11 -7.79
CA LYS A 258 -7.92 15.05 -8.35
C LYS A 258 -7.91 14.79 -9.85
N SER A 259 -6.91 15.28 -10.58
CA SER A 259 -6.90 15.19 -12.05
C SER A 259 -6.73 13.75 -12.51
N ASN A 260 -5.94 12.96 -11.78
CA ASN A 260 -5.65 11.57 -12.10
C ASN A 260 -6.41 10.56 -11.22
N ASN A 261 -7.16 11.03 -10.21
CA ASN A 261 -7.84 10.19 -9.22
C ASN A 261 -6.84 9.22 -8.54
N THR A 262 -5.68 9.74 -8.15
CA THR A 262 -4.56 8.98 -7.57
C THR A 262 -4.05 9.65 -6.30
N PHE A 263 -3.40 8.86 -5.44
CA PHE A 263 -2.52 9.41 -4.41
C PHE A 263 -1.08 9.45 -4.91
N ASN A 264 -0.39 10.55 -4.66
CA ASN A 264 1.03 10.67 -4.93
C ASN A 264 1.81 10.69 -3.62
N ILE A 265 2.74 9.77 -3.45
CA ILE A 265 3.76 9.88 -2.39
C ILE A 265 4.62 11.09 -2.76
N PHE A 266 4.58 12.13 -1.93
CA PHE A 266 5.28 13.39 -2.21
C PHE A 266 6.37 13.69 -1.19
N TYR A 267 6.36 12.99 -0.05
CA TYR A 267 7.33 13.15 1.01
C TYR A 267 7.64 11.82 1.67
N GLY A 268 8.90 11.61 2.01
CA GLY A 268 9.36 10.48 2.81
C GLY A 268 10.68 10.83 3.48
N GLN A 269 10.83 10.52 4.76
CA GLN A 269 12.12 10.66 5.43
C GLN A 269 13.04 9.51 5.00
N ALA A 270 14.18 9.89 4.40
CA ALA A 270 15.29 8.95 4.27
C ALA A 270 15.84 8.71 5.68
N PHE A 271 16.14 7.46 6.02
CA PHE A 271 16.70 7.11 7.31
C PHE A 271 17.96 7.96 7.56
N ALA A 272 17.92 8.78 8.61
CA ALA A 272 19.09 9.39 9.21
C ALA A 272 19.26 8.73 10.57
N ASP A 273 20.21 7.81 10.64
CA ASP A 273 20.96 7.52 11.86
C ASP A 273 21.69 8.77 12.38
#